data_AF-A0A8C4YB93-F1
#
_entry.id   AF-A0A8C4YB93-F1
#
_cell.length_a   1.000
_cell.length_b   1.000
_cell.length_c   1.000
_cell.angle_alpha   90.00
_cell.angle_beta   90.00
_cell.angle_gamma   90.00
#
_symmetry.space_group_name_H-M   'P 1'
#
loop_
_entity.id
_entity.type
_entity.pdbx_description
1 polymer ?
#
loop_
_entity_poly.entity_id
_entity_poly.type
_entity_poly.pdbx_seq_one_letter_code
_entity_poly.pdbx_strand_id
1 'polypeptide(L)'
;MWGEPRALGEGHCGIPIQHPKREESEVEEQSPGWPLSPRTPEEAHRLQFRSGTAQPGEAPWEMLARLSRAAQLWLRPGERTKEQIVDVVVREQFLGALRADVRAWVTARKPRSSEEAAVLAEACLGQGESTQPAQVADTARGGEIVREWSQTWG
;
A
#
# COMPACT_ATOMS: atom_id res chain seq x y z
N MET A 1 -68.03 -29.17 40.98
CA MET A 1 -67.25 -30.30 40.42
C MET A 1 -65.80 -29.98 40.68
N TRP A 2 -65.19 -30.57 41.71
CA TRP A 2 -64.29 -31.74 41.59
C TRP A 2 -63.23 -31.50 40.50
N GLY A 3 -61.94 -31.35 40.77
CA GLY A 3 -61.21 -31.51 42.02
C GLY A 3 -59.71 -31.16 41.85
N GLU A 4 -59.00 -31.16 42.97
CA GLU A 4 -57.55 -31.40 43.06
C GLU A 4 -57.32 -32.92 43.22
N PRO A 5 -56.10 -33.54 43.08
CA PRO A 5 -54.77 -32.95 43.36
C PRO A 5 -53.51 -33.47 42.58
N ARG A 6 -52.38 -32.75 42.79
CA ARG A 6 -50.96 -33.19 42.99
C ARG A 6 -50.24 -34.06 41.91
N ALA A 7 -48.92 -33.95 41.66
CA ALA A 7 -47.83 -33.08 42.12
C ALA A 7 -46.53 -33.44 41.36
N LEU A 8 -45.54 -32.53 41.43
CA LEU A 8 -44.11 -32.75 41.70
C LEU A 8 -43.13 -32.15 40.67
N GLY A 9 -42.15 -31.43 41.23
CA GLY A 9 -40.97 -30.88 40.57
C GLY A 9 -41.30 -29.61 39.79
N GLU A 10 -40.50 -28.56 39.76
CA GLU A 10 -39.06 -28.46 39.92
C GLU A 10 -38.77 -27.05 40.43
N GLY A 11 -37.84 -26.94 41.38
CA GLY A 11 -37.49 -25.67 41.97
C GLY A 11 -36.86 -24.73 40.97
N HIS A 12 -37.18 -23.45 41.05
CA HIS A 12 -36.27 -22.40 40.60
C HIS A 12 -36.38 -21.26 41.60
N CYS A 13 -35.24 -20.96 42.22
CA CYS A 13 -35.04 -19.82 43.08
C CYS A 13 -35.41 -18.53 42.33
N GLY A 14 -36.31 -17.74 42.93
CA GLY A 14 -36.53 -16.37 42.49
C GLY A 14 -35.27 -15.56 42.76
N ILE A 15 -34.45 -15.33 41.73
CA ILE A 15 -33.44 -14.29 41.74
C ILE A 15 -34.01 -13.13 40.89
N PRO A 16 -34.15 -11.91 41.43
CA PRO A 16 -34.68 -10.80 40.67
C PRO A 16 -33.73 -10.50 39.50
N ILE A 17 -34.30 -10.46 38.29
CA ILE A 17 -33.60 -10.03 37.08
C ILE A 17 -33.28 -8.54 37.23
N GLN A 18 -32.10 -8.26 37.77
CA GLN A 18 -31.42 -6.99 37.56
C GLN A 18 -30.85 -7.07 36.15
N HIS A 19 -31.34 -6.20 35.26
CA HIS A 19 -30.71 -5.98 33.97
C HIS A 19 -29.24 -5.59 34.22
N PRO A 20 -28.25 -6.39 33.80
CA PRO A 20 -26.89 -5.89 33.75
C PRO A 20 -26.89 -4.74 32.75
N LYS A 21 -26.46 -3.57 33.23
CA LYS A 21 -26.16 -2.39 32.42
C LYS A 21 -25.23 -2.88 31.30
N ARG A 22 -25.79 -2.99 30.09
CA ARG A 22 -25.04 -3.34 28.89
C ARG A 22 -24.08 -2.18 28.67
N GLU A 23 -22.86 -2.31 29.20
CA GLU A 23 -21.71 -1.54 28.71
C GLU A 23 -21.57 -1.93 27.24
N GLU A 24 -22.06 -1.04 26.38
CA GLU A 24 -21.78 -1.06 24.96
C GLU A 24 -20.27 -0.85 24.83
N SER A 25 -19.55 -1.96 24.70
CA SER A 25 -18.17 -1.93 24.27
C SER A 25 -18.17 -1.38 22.85
N GLU A 26 -17.90 -0.09 22.74
CA GLU A 26 -17.40 0.56 21.54
C GLU A 26 -16.16 -0.24 21.11
N VAL A 27 -16.36 -1.16 20.17
CA VAL A 27 -15.25 -1.72 19.42
C VAL A 27 -14.80 -0.57 18.53
N GLU A 28 -13.87 0.25 19.04
CA GLU A 28 -13.11 1.16 18.21
C GLU A 28 -12.54 0.33 17.07
N GLU A 29 -13.07 0.59 15.88
CA GLU A 29 -12.62 0.06 14.62
C GLU A 29 -11.14 0.42 14.49
N GLN A 30 -10.30 -0.52 14.92
CA GLN A 30 -8.86 -0.45 14.85
C GLN A 30 -8.49 -0.41 13.38
N SER A 31 -8.43 0.82 12.86
CA SER A 31 -7.77 1.18 11.63
C SER A 31 -6.44 0.45 11.59
N PRO A 32 -6.17 -0.37 10.56
CA PRO A 32 -4.97 -1.19 10.54
C PRO A 32 -3.78 -0.24 10.65
N GLY A 33 -3.04 -0.38 11.76
CA GLY A 33 -1.91 0.45 12.15
C GLY A 33 -0.71 0.27 11.24
N TRP A 34 -0.84 0.63 9.97
CA TRP A 34 0.31 1.00 9.18
C TRP A 34 0.64 2.45 9.51
N PRO A 35 1.91 2.78 9.82
CA PRO A 35 2.31 4.16 9.78
C PRO A 35 2.03 4.63 8.36
N LEU A 36 1.12 5.58 8.17
CA LEU A 36 1.06 6.38 6.95
C LEU A 36 2.50 6.82 6.70
N SER A 37 3.22 6.12 5.80
CA SER A 37 4.64 6.36 5.53
C SER A 37 4.81 7.85 5.40
N PRO A 38 5.81 8.49 6.07
CA PRO A 38 5.91 9.94 6.10
C PRO A 38 5.78 10.46 4.68
N ARG A 39 4.60 11.02 4.38
CA ARG A 39 4.19 11.25 3.00
C ARG A 39 5.02 12.43 2.56
N THR A 40 6.08 12.15 1.82
CA THR A 40 6.91 13.21 1.29
C THR A 40 6.02 14.11 0.42
N PRO A 41 6.31 15.41 0.31
CA PRO A 41 5.56 16.28 -0.59
C PRO A 41 5.49 15.71 -2.01
N GLU A 42 6.56 15.07 -2.47
CA GLU A 42 6.63 14.38 -3.76
C GLU A 42 5.62 13.22 -3.87
N GLU A 43 5.48 12.41 -2.83
CA GLU A 43 4.49 11.32 -2.77
C GLU A 43 3.05 11.84 -2.76
N ALA A 44 2.80 12.99 -2.14
CA ALA A 44 1.50 13.63 -2.18
C ALA A 44 1.09 14.06 -3.60
N HIS A 45 2.02 14.70 -4.33
CA HIS A 45 1.78 15.13 -5.71
C HIS A 45 1.62 13.95 -6.68
N ARG A 46 2.40 12.88 -6.47
CA ARG A 46 2.25 11.63 -7.21
C ARG A 46 0.84 11.06 -7.09
N LEU A 47 0.33 10.97 -5.87
CA LEU A 47 -1.01 10.42 -5.62
C LEU A 47 -2.10 11.33 -6.17
N GLN A 48 -1.91 12.65 -6.12
CA GLN A 48 -2.80 13.60 -6.78
C GLN A 48 -2.83 13.38 -8.31
N PHE A 49 -1.68 13.17 -8.94
CA PHE A 49 -1.58 12.86 -10.37
C PHE A 49 -2.26 11.52 -10.70
N ARG A 50 -2.02 10.47 -9.90
CA ARG A 50 -2.59 9.13 -10.13
C ARG A 50 -4.08 9.00 -9.80
N SER A 51 -4.64 9.92 -9.02
CA SER A 51 -6.07 9.90 -8.69
C SER A 51 -6.95 9.92 -9.95
N GLY A 52 -6.51 10.61 -11.02
CA GLY A 52 -7.05 10.58 -12.38
C GLY A 52 -8.53 10.94 -12.55
N THR A 53 -9.26 11.08 -11.45
CA THR A 53 -10.72 11.16 -11.40
C THR A 53 -11.10 12.63 -11.41
N ALA A 54 -12.03 12.99 -12.29
CA ALA A 54 -12.63 14.31 -12.30
C ALA A 54 -13.39 14.52 -10.98
N GLN A 55 -13.18 15.66 -10.35
CA GLN A 55 -13.97 16.01 -9.18
C GLN A 55 -15.40 16.41 -9.62
N PRO A 56 -16.41 16.25 -8.75
CA PRO A 56 -17.76 16.69 -9.06
C PRO A 56 -17.78 18.18 -9.46
N GLY A 57 -18.24 18.46 -10.67
CA GLY A 57 -18.29 19.83 -11.21
C GLY A 57 -16.98 20.38 -11.78
N GLU A 58 -15.88 19.61 -11.77
CA GLU A 58 -14.61 20.01 -12.36
C GLU A 58 -14.68 19.98 -13.90
N ALA A 59 -14.36 21.10 -14.54
CA ALA A 59 -14.28 21.16 -16.00
C ALA A 59 -13.06 20.37 -16.51
N PRO A 60 -13.09 19.82 -17.74
CA PRO A 60 -11.96 19.07 -18.29
C PRO A 60 -10.63 19.83 -18.30
N TRP A 61 -10.67 21.14 -18.55
CA TRP A 61 -9.48 22.00 -18.53
C TRP A 61 -8.92 22.21 -17.12
N GLU A 62 -9.78 22.26 -16.10
CA GLU A 62 -9.37 22.36 -14.71
C GLU A 62 -8.71 21.06 -14.25
N MET A 63 -9.30 19.91 -14.62
CA MET A 63 -8.70 18.59 -14.40
C MET A 63 -7.33 18.49 -15.07
N LEU A 64 -7.20 18.92 -16.34
CA LEU A 64 -5.92 18.93 -17.04
C LEU A 64 -4.88 19.81 -16.33
N ALA A 65 -5.26 21.02 -15.91
CA ALA A 65 -4.38 21.93 -15.20
C ALA A 65 -3.93 21.36 -13.85
N ARG A 66 -4.84 20.72 -13.10
CA ARG A 66 -4.55 20.03 -11.84
C ARG A 66 -3.58 18.88 -12.04
N LEU A 67 -3.83 18.00 -13.01
CA LEU A 67 -2.94 16.88 -13.34
C LEU A 67 -1.56 17.37 -13.79
N SER A 68 -1.52 18.41 -14.63
CA SER A 68 -0.27 19.02 -15.10
C SER A 68 0.56 19.57 -13.96
N ARG A 69 -0.05 20.30 -13.02
CA ARG A 69 0.63 20.81 -11.82
C ARG A 69 1.15 19.68 -10.94
N ALA A 70 0.33 18.66 -10.70
CA ALA A 70 0.72 17.50 -9.91
C ALA A 70 1.91 16.76 -10.54
N ALA A 71 1.89 16.57 -11.87
CA ALA A 71 3.01 15.97 -12.61
C ALA A 71 4.29 16.80 -12.51
N GLN A 72 4.21 18.13 -12.66
CA GLN A 72 5.37 19.01 -12.52
C GLN A 72 5.99 18.95 -11.11
N LEU A 73 5.15 18.95 -10.08
CA LEU A 73 5.61 18.91 -8.68
C LEU A 73 6.12 17.53 -8.27
N TRP A 74 5.61 16.45 -8.88
CA TRP A 74 6.09 15.09 -8.67
C TRP A 74 7.40 14.84 -9.43
N LEU A 75 7.39 15.02 -10.75
CA LEU A 75 8.51 14.66 -11.63
C LEU A 75 9.62 15.71 -11.67
N ARG A 76 9.32 16.97 -11.32
CA ARG A 76 10.28 18.09 -11.26
C ARG A 76 11.15 18.21 -12.52
N PRO A 77 10.57 18.34 -13.72
CA PRO A 77 11.31 18.34 -14.98
C PRO A 77 12.29 19.51 -15.14
N GLY A 78 12.17 20.58 -14.36
CA GLY A 78 13.16 21.66 -14.32
C GLY A 78 14.43 21.30 -13.53
N GLU A 79 14.41 20.23 -12.74
CA GLU A 79 15.52 19.80 -11.88
C GLU A 79 16.05 18.40 -12.23
N ARG A 80 15.28 17.62 -13.01
CA ARG A 80 15.61 16.24 -13.37
C ARG A 80 15.83 16.10 -14.87
N THR A 81 16.81 15.30 -15.24
CA THR A 81 17.00 14.91 -16.65
C THR A 81 15.89 13.96 -17.11
N LYS A 82 15.75 13.76 -18.42
CA LYS A 82 14.80 12.79 -19.00
C LYS A 82 14.97 11.41 -18.35
N GLU A 83 16.21 10.94 -18.21
CA GLU A 83 16.54 9.63 -17.65
C GLU A 83 16.14 9.53 -16.18
N GLN A 84 16.33 10.59 -15.40
CA GLN A 84 15.91 10.65 -14.01
C GLN A 84 14.38 10.64 -13.88
N ILE A 85 13.66 11.33 -14.77
CA ILE A 85 12.19 11.29 -14.81
C ILE A 85 11.70 9.88 -15.15
N VAL A 86 12.28 9.24 -16.16
CA VAL A 86 11.97 7.85 -16.52
C VAL A 86 12.23 6.92 -15.34
N ASP A 87 13.38 7.05 -14.67
CA ASP A 87 13.72 6.25 -13.50
C ASP A 87 12.72 6.43 -12.34
N VAL A 88 12.21 7.64 -12.09
CA VAL A 88 11.15 7.88 -11.08
C VAL A 88 9.89 7.10 -11.42
N VAL A 89 9.46 7.11 -12.68
CA VAL A 89 8.25 6.39 -13.13
C VAL A 89 8.48 4.88 -13.07
N VAL A 90 9.62 4.39 -13.56
CA VAL A 90 9.98 2.97 -13.52
C VAL A 90 10.05 2.46 -12.08
N ARG A 91 10.70 3.20 -11.18
CA ARG A 91 10.78 2.84 -9.75
C ARG A 91 9.40 2.72 -9.13
N GLU A 92 8.50 3.64 -9.42
CA GLU A 92 7.14 3.58 -8.88
C GLU A 92 6.37 2.36 -9.39
N GLN A 93 6.41 2.10 -10.71
CA GLN A 93 5.77 0.93 -11.30
C GLN A 93 6.37 -0.38 -10.77
N PHE A 94 7.70 -0.45 -10.68
CA PHE A 94 8.42 -1.60 -10.15
C PHE A 94 7.98 -1.92 -8.71
N LEU A 95 8.02 -0.92 -7.82
CA LEU A 95 7.58 -1.08 -6.44
C LEU A 95 6.10 -1.49 -6.36
N GLY A 96 5.25 -0.96 -7.24
CA GLY A 96 3.83 -1.30 -7.30
C GLY A 96 3.57 -2.76 -7.71
N ALA A 97 4.43 -3.34 -8.54
CA ALA A 97 4.31 -4.71 -9.04
C ALA A 97 4.82 -5.78 -8.05
N LEU A 98 5.60 -5.40 -7.05
CA LEU A 98 6.10 -6.32 -6.02
C LEU A 98 4.98 -6.81 -5.11
N ARG A 99 5.14 -8.05 -4.60
CA ARG A 99 4.30 -8.58 -3.51
C ARG A 99 4.40 -7.67 -2.28
N ALA A 100 3.35 -7.64 -1.47
CA ALA A 100 3.23 -6.69 -0.35
C ALA A 100 4.37 -6.79 0.67
N ASP A 101 4.84 -8.00 0.97
CA ASP A 101 5.96 -8.29 1.89
C ASP A 101 7.27 -7.70 1.38
N VAL A 102 7.63 -8.01 0.13
CA VAL A 102 8.85 -7.52 -0.52
C VAL A 102 8.79 -6.01 -0.68
N ARG A 103 7.64 -5.48 -1.14
CA ARG A 103 7.42 -4.04 -1.31
C ARG A 103 7.65 -3.28 -0.01
N ALA A 104 7.06 -3.72 1.09
CA ALA A 104 7.23 -3.07 2.39
C ALA A 104 8.71 -3.05 2.81
N TRP A 105 9.42 -4.16 2.63
CA TRP A 105 10.84 -4.28 2.95
C TRP A 105 11.73 -3.37 2.10
N VAL A 106 11.48 -3.30 0.79
CA VAL A 106 12.22 -2.44 -0.14
C VAL A 106 11.92 -0.97 0.12
N THR A 107 10.65 -0.59 0.26
CA THR A 107 10.24 0.80 0.51
C THR A 107 10.79 1.35 1.83
N ALA A 108 10.89 0.52 2.88
CA ALA A 108 11.50 0.90 4.15
C ALA A 108 12.96 1.38 4.01
N ARG A 109 13.67 0.93 2.97
CA ARG A 109 15.06 1.30 2.66
C ARG A 109 15.19 2.51 1.75
N LYS A 110 14.08 3.03 1.23
CA LYS A 110 14.01 4.27 0.42
C LYS A 110 14.99 4.28 -0.76
N PRO A 111 14.86 3.33 -1.71
CA PRO A 111 15.73 3.30 -2.89
C PRO A 111 15.63 4.60 -3.69
N ARG A 112 16.78 5.09 -4.15
CA ARG A 112 16.93 6.33 -4.91
C ARG A 112 16.83 6.12 -6.42
N SER A 113 17.03 4.89 -6.88
CA SER A 113 16.88 4.48 -8.29
C SER A 113 16.03 3.20 -8.43
N SER A 114 15.54 2.94 -9.64
CA SER A 114 14.89 1.67 -9.98
C SER A 114 15.86 0.48 -9.85
N GLU A 115 17.12 0.65 -10.24
CA GLU A 115 18.18 -0.36 -10.08
C GLU A 115 18.42 -0.71 -8.60
N GLU A 116 18.52 0.29 -7.73
CA GLU A 116 18.67 0.07 -6.29
C GLU A 116 17.45 -0.67 -5.72
N ALA A 117 16.24 -0.32 -6.17
CA ALA A 117 15.04 -1.02 -5.77
C ALA A 117 15.06 -2.51 -6.19
N ALA A 118 15.57 -2.82 -7.38
CA ALA A 118 15.69 -4.19 -7.88
C ALA A 118 16.69 -5.01 -7.06
N VAL A 119 17.89 -4.47 -6.81
CA VAL A 119 18.91 -5.13 -5.96
C VAL A 119 18.36 -5.42 -4.56
N LEU A 120 17.63 -4.47 -3.97
CA LEU A 120 16.98 -4.67 -2.67
C LEU A 120 15.88 -5.73 -2.73
N ALA A 121 15.09 -5.78 -3.80
CA ALA A 121 14.04 -6.79 -3.96
C ALA A 121 14.66 -8.20 -4.04
N GLU A 122 15.72 -8.37 -4.82
CA GLU A 122 16.46 -9.64 -4.92
C GLU A 122 17.04 -10.07 -3.56
N ALA A 123 17.66 -9.14 -2.84
CA ALA A 123 18.19 -9.41 -1.50
C ALA A 123 17.09 -9.82 -0.49
N CYS A 124 15.89 -9.23 -0.60
CA CYS A 124 14.75 -9.62 0.23
C CYS A 124 14.27 -11.06 -0.08
N LEU A 125 14.26 -11.43 -1.35
CA LEU A 125 13.85 -12.77 -1.79
C LEU A 125 14.87 -13.84 -1.40
N GLY A 126 16.16 -13.56 -1.57
CA GLY A 126 17.25 -14.48 -1.20
C GLY A 126 17.36 -14.72 0.32
N GLN A 127 16.87 -13.80 1.15
CA GLN A 127 16.78 -14.00 2.61
C GLN A 127 15.71 -15.01 3.02
N GLY A 128 14.72 -15.29 2.16
CA GLY A 128 13.72 -16.34 2.37
C GLY A 128 14.22 -17.74 2.00
N GLU A 129 15.38 -17.84 1.35
CA GLU A 129 15.92 -19.05 0.73
C GLU A 129 17.21 -19.51 1.41
N SER A 130 17.23 -19.55 2.75
CA SER A 130 18.20 -20.37 3.49
C SER A 130 17.68 -21.80 3.61
N THR A 131 17.61 -22.52 2.49
CA THR A 131 17.76 -23.98 2.41
C THR A 131 18.29 -24.36 1.01
N GLN A 132 19.62 -24.43 0.98
CA GLN A 132 20.55 -25.08 0.04
C GLN A 132 20.85 -24.50 -1.37
N PRO A 133 22.14 -24.53 -1.79
CA PRO A 133 22.63 -23.84 -2.98
C PRO A 133 22.80 -24.78 -4.18
N ALA A 134 22.62 -24.26 -5.41
CA ALA A 134 23.44 -24.68 -6.55
C ALA A 134 23.35 -23.71 -7.75
N GLN A 135 24.53 -23.29 -8.18
CA GLN A 135 24.95 -22.85 -9.52
C GLN A 135 24.84 -21.36 -9.90
N VAL A 136 26.02 -20.89 -10.30
CA VAL A 136 26.43 -19.55 -10.70
C VAL A 136 26.03 -19.33 -12.16
N ALA A 137 25.33 -18.23 -12.45
CA ALA A 137 25.25 -17.71 -13.81
C ALA A 137 25.23 -16.18 -13.78
N ASP A 138 26.37 -15.65 -14.20
CA ASP A 138 26.70 -14.33 -14.72
C ASP A 138 25.52 -13.35 -14.88
N THR A 139 25.50 -12.28 -14.07
CA THR A 139 24.45 -11.25 -14.09
C THR A 139 25.03 -9.88 -14.40
N ALA A 140 25.57 -9.73 -15.60
CA ALA A 140 25.79 -8.43 -16.22
C ALA A 140 24.58 -8.05 -17.10
N ARG A 141 23.45 -7.69 -16.50
CA ARG A 141 22.28 -7.21 -17.28
C ARG A 141 21.39 -6.21 -16.54
N GLY A 142 21.96 -5.39 -15.66
CA GLY A 142 21.20 -4.36 -14.92
C GLY A 142 21.06 -3.02 -15.64
N GLY A 143 22.05 -2.62 -16.45
CA GLY A 143 22.17 -1.23 -16.93
C GLY A 143 21.60 -0.94 -18.33
N GLU A 144 20.92 -1.89 -18.97
CA GLU A 144 20.54 -1.78 -20.39
C GLU A 144 19.08 -1.37 -20.59
N ILE A 145 18.20 -1.70 -19.64
CA ILE A 145 16.75 -1.48 -19.77
C ILE A 145 16.42 0.02 -19.72
N VAL A 146 17.01 0.80 -18.81
CA VAL A 146 16.70 2.24 -18.73
C VAL A 146 17.19 3.01 -19.98
N ARG A 147 18.25 2.53 -20.63
CA ARG A 147 18.80 3.15 -21.87
C ARG A 147 18.02 2.77 -23.12
N GLU A 148 17.48 1.56 -23.18
CA GLU A 148 16.64 1.09 -24.28
C GLU A 148 15.33 1.90 -24.35
N TRP A 149 14.68 2.09 -23.21
CA TRP A 149 13.40 2.80 -23.16
C TRP A 149 13.52 4.33 -23.42
N SER A 150 14.68 4.96 -23.16
CA SER A 150 14.89 6.39 -23.46
C SER A 150 15.06 6.67 -24.96
N GLN A 151 15.54 5.69 -25.73
CA GLN A 151 15.80 5.82 -27.17
C GLN A 151 14.57 5.55 -28.05
N THR A 152 13.61 4.74 -27.58
CA THR A 152 12.41 4.41 -28.37
C THR A 152 11.39 5.55 -28.46
N TRP A 153 11.43 6.51 -27.52
CA TRP A 153 10.52 7.66 -27.47
C TRP A 153 11.34 8.97 -27.39
N GLY A 154 12.18 9.18 -28.40
CA GLY A 154 12.97 10.40 -28.64
C GLY A 154 12.26 11.40 -29.52
#